data_AF-A0A662CXB2-F1
#
_entry.id   AF-A0A662CXB2-F1
#
_cell.length_a   1.000
_cell.length_b   1.000
_cell.length_c   1.000
_cell.angle_alpha   90.00
_cell.angle_beta   90.00
_cell.angle_gamma   90.00
#
_symmetry.space_group_name_H-M   'P 1'
#
loop_
_entity.id
_entity.type
_entity.pdbx_description
1 polymer ?
#
loop_
_entity_poly.entity_id
_entity_poly.type
_entity_poly.pdbx_seq_one_letter_code
_entity_poly.pdbx_strand_id
1 'polypeptide(L)' 'MTESKNYLNSHTIITTYNYKEQPVEKGYANRTLHVDLSKKSISEKPVTQQMKDIFTGGRGFALWLLWNAVNDDSKW' A
#
# COMPACT_ATOMS: atom_id res chain seq x y z
N MET A 1 -1.60 -19.90 25.64
CA MET A 1 -0.55 -18.86 25.64
C MET A 1 0.25 -19.07 24.37
N THR A 2 0.06 -18.21 23.39
CA THR A 2 0.50 -18.43 22.00
C THR A 2 2.03 -18.29 21.91
N GLU A 3 2.68 -19.28 21.31
CA GLU A 3 4.12 -19.26 20.99
C GLU A 3 4.49 -17.96 20.28
N SER A 4 5.44 -17.22 20.87
CA SER A 4 6.00 -16.03 20.25
C SER A 4 6.88 -16.47 19.08
N LYS A 5 6.46 -16.16 17.86
CA LYS A 5 7.18 -16.49 16.64
C LYS A 5 8.57 -15.82 16.65
N ASN A 6 9.63 -16.62 16.79
CA ASN A 6 11.04 -16.21 16.96
C ASN A 6 11.56 -15.17 15.93
N TYR A 7 10.99 -15.11 14.72
CA TYR A 7 11.38 -14.14 13.69
C TYR A 7 11.07 -12.67 14.06
N LEU A 8 10.20 -12.43 15.05
CA LEU A 8 9.92 -11.07 15.51
C LEU A 8 11.11 -10.47 16.27
N ASN A 9 11.97 -11.30 16.86
CA ASN A 9 13.14 -10.85 17.63
C ASN A 9 14.33 -10.45 16.76
N SER A 10 14.33 -10.78 15.46
CA SER A 10 15.42 -10.43 14.53
C SER A 10 15.20 -9.11 13.78
N HIS A 11 14.09 -8.40 14.04
CA HIS A 11 13.73 -7.18 13.32
C HIS A 11 13.48 -6.01 14.27
N THR A 12 13.84 -4.80 13.85
CA THR A 12 13.55 -3.56 14.58
C THR A 12 12.37 -2.84 13.94
N ILE A 13 11.40 -2.41 14.76
CA ILE A 13 10.26 -1.62 14.29
C ILE A 13 10.71 -0.17 14.06
N ILE A 14 10.66 0.30 12.81
CA ILE A 14 11.04 1.68 12.44
C ILE A 14 9.85 2.64 12.31
N THR A 15 8.65 2.11 12.11
CA THR A 15 7.41 2.89 12.02
C THR A 15 6.20 1.99 12.27
N THR A 16 5.10 2.56 12.75
CA THR A 16 3.83 1.86 12.98
C THR A 16 2.68 2.66 12.39
N TYR A 17 1.63 1.95 11.96
CA TYR A 17 0.42 2.56 11.43
C TYR A 17 -0.81 1.89 12.03
N ASN A 18 -1.70 2.69 12.61
CA ASN A 18 -2.96 2.18 13.13
C ASN A 18 -3.98 2.08 11.98
N TYR A 19 -4.07 0.89 11.38
CA TYR A 19 -4.99 0.64 10.27
C TYR A 19 -6.44 0.56 10.77
N LYS A 20 -7.27 1.50 10.31
CA LYS A 20 -8.71 1.49 10.61
C LYS A 20 -9.42 0.68 9.54
N GLU A 21 -10.07 -0.42 9.92
CA GLU A 21 -10.91 -1.19 9.01
C GLU A 21 -12.07 -0.35 8.47
N GLN A 22 -12.39 -0.55 7.19
CA GLN A 22 -13.46 0.14 6.48
C GLN A 22 -14.22 -0.86 5.61
N PRO A 23 -15.52 -0.63 5.35
CA PRO A 23 -16.32 -1.53 4.51
C PRO A 23 -15.78 -1.53 3.07
N VAL A 24 -15.86 -2.71 2.45
CA VAL A 24 -15.58 -2.88 1.03
C VAL A 24 -16.84 -2.55 0.23
N GLU A 25 -16.71 -1.73 -0.80
CA GLU A 25 -17.81 -1.36 -1.68
C GLU A 25 -17.61 -2.00 -3.05
N LYS A 26 -18.52 -2.90 -3.45
CA LYS A 26 -18.50 -3.57 -4.76
C LYS A 26 -17.14 -4.22 -5.09
N GLY A 27 -16.48 -4.79 -4.09
CA GLY A 27 -15.17 -5.42 -4.22
C GLY A 27 -13.96 -4.48 -4.09
N TYR A 28 -14.18 -3.18 -3.86
CA TYR A 28 -13.11 -2.19 -3.67
C TYR A 28 -13.01 -1.71 -2.23
N ALA A 29 -11.80 -1.72 -1.67
CA ALA A 29 -11.50 -1.04 -0.41
C ALA A 29 -11.42 0.49 -0.55
N ASN A 30 -11.46 1.01 -1.79
CA ASN A 30 -11.42 2.44 -2.12
C ASN A 30 -10.18 3.22 -1.65
N ARG A 31 -9.12 2.52 -1.21
CA ARG A 31 -7.84 3.10 -0.80
C ARG A 31 -6.70 2.12 -1.00
N THR A 32 -5.50 2.68 -1.03
CA THR A 32 -4.21 1.97 -1.05
C THR A 32 -3.39 2.45 0.14
N LEU A 33 -2.52 1.59 0.66
CA LEU A 33 -1.57 1.96 1.70
C LEU A 33 -0.21 2.23 1.05
N HIS A 34 0.28 3.46 1.19
CA HIS A 34 1.58 3.88 0.72
C HIS A 34 2.58 3.91 1.87
N VAL A 35 3.61 3.09 1.76
CA VAL A 35 4.69 2.95 2.76
C VAL A 35 5.95 3.56 2.18
N ASP A 36 6.39 4.69 2.75
CA ASP A 36 7.64 5.37 2.38
C ASP A 36 8.73 5.01 3.40
N LEU A 37 9.68 4.18 2.97
CA LEU A 37 10.76 3.69 3.83
C LEU A 37 11.80 4.77 4.14
N SER A 38 12.05 5.69 3.21
CA SER A 38 13.00 6.80 3.39
C SER A 38 12.49 7.77 4.44
N LYS A 39 11.19 8.09 4.40
CA LYS A 39 10.53 8.98 5.38
C LYS A 39 10.02 8.25 6.62
N LYS A 40 10.07 6.92 6.63
CA LYS A 40 9.51 6.07 7.69
C LYS A 40 8.04 6.41 7.97
N SER A 41 7.27 6.68 6.92
CA SER A 41 5.88 7.12 7.02
C SER A 41 4.93 6.19 6.27
N ILE A 42 3.74 6.01 6.82
CA ILE A 42 2.68 5.22 6.21
C ILE A 42 1.46 6.11 6.03
N SER A 43 0.87 6.10 4.84
CA SER A 43 -0.24 6.98 4.45
C SER A 43 -1.26 6.23 3.61
N GLU A 44 -2.54 6.54 3.78
CA GLU A 44 -3.60 6.05 2.89
C GLU A 44 -3.73 6.98 1.68
N LYS A 45 -3.83 6.40 0.48
CA LYS A 45 -4.12 7.12 -0.77
C LYS A 45 -5.43 6.61 -1.37
N PRO A 46 -6.37 7.49 -1.78
CA PRO A 46 -7.65 7.05 -2.31
C PRO A 46 -7.49 6.33 -3.66
N VAL A 47 -8.34 5.32 -3.90
CA VAL A 47 -8.54 4.77 -5.25
C VAL A 47 -9.62 5.61 -5.92
N THR A 48 -9.25 6.36 -6.96
CA THR A 48 -10.18 7.24 -7.66
C THR A 48 -11.13 6.45 -8.56
N GLN A 49 -12.26 7.07 -8.94
CA GLN A 49 -13.19 6.44 -9.87
C GLN A 49 -12.53 6.21 -11.24
N GLN A 50 -11.75 7.18 -11.73
CA GLN A 50 -10.99 7.05 -12.98
C GLN A 50 -10.06 5.81 -12.99
N MET A 51 -9.39 5.51 -11.88
CA MET A 51 -8.57 4.30 -11.79
C MET A 51 -9.41 3.05 -12.02
N LYS A 52 -10.59 2.97 -11.38
CA LYS A 52 -11.50 1.83 -11.52
C LYS A 52 -12.02 1.71 -12.94
N ASP A 53 -12.37 2.83 -13.56
CA ASP A 53 -12.95 2.84 -14.91
C ASP A 53 -11.93 2.41 -15.98
N ILE A 54 -10.65 2.79 -15.83
CA ILE A 54 -9.60 2.49 -16.81
C ILE A 54 -8.95 1.14 -16.55
N PHE A 55 -8.67 0.81 -15.29
CA PHE A 55 -7.82 -0.32 -14.92
C PHE A 55 -8.54 -1.43 -14.15
N THR A 56 -9.78 -1.20 -13.72
CA THR A 56 -10.60 -2.10 -12.89
C THR A 56 -9.95 -2.41 -11.53
N GLY A 57 -8.82 -3.12 -11.47
CA GLY A 57 -8.13 -3.47 -10.24
C GLY A 57 -6.86 -4.30 -10.47
N GLY A 58 -6.38 -4.99 -9.44
CA GLY A 58 -5.31 -5.99 -9.53
C GLY A 58 -4.06 -5.49 -10.30
N ARG A 59 -3.70 -6.18 -11.38
CA ARG A 59 -2.55 -5.83 -12.23
C ARG A 59 -2.68 -4.45 -12.89
N GLY A 60 -3.90 -4.02 -13.22
CA GLY A 60 -4.15 -2.69 -13.78
C GLY A 60 -3.80 -1.58 -12.79
N PHE A 61 -4.16 -1.74 -11.52
CA PHE A 61 -3.76 -0.80 -10.48
C PHE A 61 -2.25 -0.81 -10.24
N ALA A 62 -1.61 -1.98 -10.30
CA ALA A 62 -0.16 -2.06 -10.21
C ALA A 62 0.53 -1.25 -11.33
N LEU A 63 0.04 -1.35 -12.58
CA LEU A 63 0.56 -0.56 -13.70
C LEU A 63 0.29 0.93 -13.53
N TRP A 64 -0.91 1.33 -13.10
CA TRP A 64 -1.25 2.73 -12.84
C TRP A 64 -0.33 3.32 -11.75
N LEU A 65 -0.13 2.61 -10.64
CA LEU A 65 0.75 3.06 -9.56
C LEU A 65 2.20 3.15 -10.02
N LEU A 66 2.70 2.15 -10.75
CA LEU A 66 4.06 2.15 -11.28
C LEU A 66 4.28 3.35 -12.22
N TRP A 67 3.39 3.54 -13.19
CA TRP A 67 3.47 4.62 -14.17
C TRP A 67 3.53 6.01 -13.51
N ASN A 68 2.81 6.22 -12.41
CA ASN A 68 2.83 7.50 -11.69
C ASN A 68 3.99 7.65 -10.71
N ALA A 69 4.69 6.56 -10.35
CA ALA A 69 5.75 6.58 -9.35
C ALA A 69 7.15 6.71 -9.97
N VAL A 70 7.34 6.22 -11.19
CA VAL A 70 8.65 6.23 -11.87
C VAL A 70 8.80 7.44 -12.78
N ASN A 71 10.04 7.85 -12.99
CA ASN A 71 10.46 8.88 -13.92
C ASN A 71 11.73 8.43 -14.67
N ASP A 72 12.19 9.26 -15.60
CA ASP A 72 13.43 9.06 -16.37
C ASP A 72 14.69 8.92 -15.50
N ASP A 73 14.71 9.56 -14.33
CA ASP A 73 15.80 9.47 -13.35
C ASP A 73 15.73 8.23 -12.43
N SER A 74 14.67 7.42 -12.52
CA SER A 74 14.48 6.26 -11.64
C SER A 74 15.50 5.15 -11.93
N LYS A 75 16.19 4.69 -10.88
CA LYS A 75 17.22 3.63 -10.96
C LYS A 75 16.66 2.29 -10.49
N TRP A 76 17.16 1.20 -11.08
CA TRP A 76 16.79 -0.20 -10.79
C TRP A 76 17.94 -0.95 -10.14
#